data_AF-A0A7C6SZ25-F1
#
_entry.id   AF-A0A7C6SZ25-F1
#
_cell.length_a   1.000
_cell.length_b   1.000
_cell.length_c   1.000
_cell.angle_alpha   90.00
_cell.angle_beta   90.00
_cell.angle_gamma   90.00
#
_symmetry.space_group_name_H-M   'P 1'
#
loop_
_entity.id
_entity.type
_entity.pdbx_description
1 polymer ?
#
loop_
_entity_poly.entity_id
_entity_poly.type
_entity_poly.pdbx_seq_one_letter_code
_entity_poly.pdbx_strand_id
1 'polypeptide(L)'
;MPARSWKRIALGLILWIAVMAIFMYLSEDAPKLHVSSASAMEEHVESPGDVVFDYETEDLRVFAVTSGEGKDPEIFALTKRLGFWVYDYPSKGNIQGITCLGDDAYIYLLHEANRTLRLVAEDGTRIDPVESRPLSANGAESTMKKAISILRIGDYAHRPGNYRLLIVDGTGGPVNARTDEYDLDSIAFSLCGQDDGDGEVLEYTPEELARFDDDRSRAIDLFEDAVSRRTPTEAVVFEGSRMPDTQKDIYARTTLGTYYKVEGKNRVFRWEHDISYHLVMNGEYKDTLLRHETNYMKHSLFEDGLSSISSSYKVEHTEALDDLNRVFHLFFPSTP
;
A
#
# COMPACT_ATOMS: atom_id res chain seq x y z
N MET A 1 -36.87 0.11 -52.87
CA MET A 1 -35.99 0.28 -51.68
C MET A 1 -36.31 -0.83 -50.67
N PRO A 2 -35.36 -1.72 -50.31
CA PRO A 2 -35.72 -2.96 -49.63
C PRO A 2 -35.75 -2.78 -48.11
N ALA A 3 -36.96 -2.64 -47.55
CA ALA A 3 -37.24 -2.63 -46.11
C ALA A 3 -36.94 -3.98 -45.39
N ARG A 4 -36.46 -5.01 -46.12
CA ARG A 4 -36.11 -6.34 -45.57
C ARG A 4 -34.72 -6.43 -44.96
N SER A 5 -33.82 -5.51 -45.29
CA SER A 5 -32.43 -5.50 -44.79
C SER A 5 -32.35 -5.16 -43.30
N TRP A 6 -33.13 -4.17 -42.87
CA TRP A 6 -33.02 -3.59 -41.53
C TRP A 6 -33.45 -4.54 -40.40
N LYS A 7 -34.48 -5.37 -40.64
CA LYS A 7 -34.95 -6.34 -39.64
C LYS A 7 -33.92 -7.42 -39.32
N ARG A 8 -33.11 -7.84 -40.30
CA ARG A 8 -32.05 -8.84 -40.10
C ARG A 8 -30.86 -8.26 -39.34
N ILE A 9 -30.53 -7.00 -39.60
CA ILE A 9 -29.48 -6.28 -38.89
C ILE A 9 -29.90 -6.04 -37.43
N ALA A 10 -31.13 -5.57 -37.20
CA ALA A 10 -31.66 -5.37 -35.85
C ALA A 10 -31.73 -6.67 -35.04
N LEU A 11 -32.19 -7.78 -35.65
CA LEU A 11 -32.24 -9.08 -34.99
C LEU A 11 -30.84 -9.62 -34.69
N GLY A 12 -29.87 -9.43 -35.61
CA GLY A 12 -28.48 -9.79 -35.39
C GLY A 12 -27.84 -9.02 -34.24
N LEU A 13 -28.13 -7.71 -34.12
CA LEU A 13 -27.65 -6.88 -33.02
C LEU A 13 -28.23 -7.34 -31.67
N ILE A 14 -29.55 -7.61 -31.62
CA ILE A 14 -30.22 -8.09 -30.41
C ILE A 14 -29.65 -9.44 -29.97
N LEU A 15 -29.43 -10.36 -30.92
CA LEU A 15 -28.87 -11.68 -30.62
C LEU A 15 -27.42 -11.57 -30.12
N TRP A 16 -26.62 -10.68 -30.72
CA TRP A 16 -25.24 -10.44 -30.30
C TRP A 16 -25.17 -9.82 -28.89
N ILE A 17 -26.04 -8.86 -28.58
CA ILE A 17 -26.18 -8.28 -27.23
C ILE A 17 -26.60 -9.36 -26.22
N ALA A 18 -27.56 -10.22 -26.57
CA ALA A 18 -27.99 -11.31 -25.70
C ALA A 18 -26.87 -12.33 -25.44
N VAL A 19 -26.08 -12.68 -26.45
CA VAL A 19 -24.93 -13.59 -26.31
C VAL A 19 -23.83 -12.95 -25.46
N MET A 20 -23.53 -11.67 -25.67
CA MET A 20 -22.58 -10.93 -24.84
C MET A 20 -23.04 -10.85 -23.38
N ALA A 21 -24.33 -10.60 -23.13
CA ALA A 21 -24.90 -10.57 -21.80
C ALA A 21 -24.83 -11.95 -21.11
N ILE A 22 -25.08 -13.04 -21.85
CA ILE A 22 -24.93 -14.41 -21.34
C ILE A 22 -23.47 -14.73 -21.03
N PHE A 23 -22.53 -14.32 -21.88
CA PHE A 23 -21.10 -14.54 -21.66
C PHE A 23 -20.56 -13.75 -20.46
N MET A 24 -21.07 -12.53 -20.27
CA MET A 24 -20.84 -11.76 -19.03
C MET A 24 -21.52 -12.40 -17.82
N TYR A 25 -22.60 -13.16 -17.95
CA TYR A 25 -23.28 -13.78 -16.81
C TYR A 25 -22.68 -15.13 -16.39
N LEU A 26 -22.03 -15.85 -17.31
CA LEU A 26 -21.49 -17.20 -17.10
C LEU A 26 -20.02 -17.24 -16.64
N SER A 27 -19.33 -16.10 -16.62
CA SER A 27 -17.99 -16.00 -16.04
C SER A 27 -18.12 -15.89 -14.53
N GLU A 28 -17.56 -16.84 -13.77
CA GLU A 28 -17.53 -16.81 -12.29
C GLU A 28 -16.89 -15.52 -11.73
N ASP A 29 -16.04 -14.86 -12.53
CA ASP A 29 -15.40 -13.59 -12.19
C ASP A 29 -16.10 -12.35 -12.77
N ALA A 30 -17.26 -12.49 -13.39
CA ALA A 30 -17.93 -11.34 -13.97
C ALA A 30 -18.65 -10.50 -12.91
N PRO A 31 -18.64 -9.16 -13.06
CA PRO A 31 -19.30 -8.29 -12.09
C PRO A 31 -20.81 -8.55 -12.11
N LYS A 32 -21.34 -8.98 -10.95
CA LYS A 32 -22.78 -9.09 -10.74
C LYS A 32 -23.43 -7.72 -10.90
N LEU A 33 -24.55 -7.70 -11.63
CA LEU A 33 -25.32 -6.49 -11.90
C LEU A 33 -26.46 -6.37 -10.90
N HIS A 34 -26.55 -5.23 -10.23
CA HIS A 34 -27.59 -4.95 -9.24
C HIS A 34 -28.47 -3.79 -9.71
N VAL A 35 -29.77 -3.88 -9.44
CA VAL A 35 -30.74 -2.84 -9.82
C VAL A 35 -30.67 -1.64 -8.86
N SER A 36 -30.23 -1.87 -7.63
CA SER A 36 -30.00 -0.81 -6.62
C SER A 36 -28.71 -1.07 -5.84
N SER A 37 -28.10 0.02 -5.34
CA SER A 37 -26.92 -0.05 -4.48
C SER A 37 -27.22 -0.82 -3.18
N ALA A 38 -28.42 -0.67 -2.63
CA ALA A 38 -28.87 -1.42 -1.45
C ALA A 38 -28.90 -2.95 -1.68
N SER A 39 -29.42 -3.39 -2.83
CA SER A 39 -29.45 -4.82 -3.17
C SER A 39 -28.05 -5.41 -3.38
N ALA A 40 -27.09 -4.60 -3.80
CA ALA A 40 -25.70 -5.04 -3.91
C ALA A 40 -25.08 -5.20 -2.52
N MET A 41 -25.30 -4.21 -1.65
CA MET A 41 -24.78 -4.18 -0.28
C MET A 41 -25.27 -5.37 0.55
N GLU A 42 -26.52 -5.80 0.38
CA GLU A 42 -27.11 -6.98 1.05
C GLU A 42 -26.30 -8.28 0.82
N GLU A 43 -25.46 -8.38 -0.22
CA GLU A 43 -24.59 -9.55 -0.41
C GLU A 43 -23.49 -9.69 0.65
N HIS A 44 -23.12 -8.58 1.33
CA HIS A 44 -22.03 -8.52 2.32
C HIS A 44 -22.52 -8.11 3.71
N VAL A 45 -23.81 -7.84 3.88
CA VAL A 45 -24.41 -7.41 5.14
C VAL A 45 -25.26 -8.55 5.68
N GLU A 46 -24.81 -9.20 6.76
CA GLU A 46 -25.57 -10.27 7.41
C GLU A 46 -26.72 -9.68 8.24
N SER A 47 -26.51 -8.52 8.86
CA SER A 47 -27.48 -7.78 9.66
C SER A 47 -27.37 -6.26 9.43
N PRO A 48 -28.47 -5.49 9.46
CA PRO A 48 -28.44 -4.04 9.24
C PRO A 48 -27.50 -3.24 10.17
N GLY A 49 -27.17 -3.80 11.35
CA GLY A 49 -26.24 -3.21 12.30
C GLY A 49 -24.76 -3.38 11.96
N ASP A 50 -24.45 -4.17 10.92
CA ASP A 50 -23.06 -4.46 10.52
C ASP A 50 -22.47 -3.34 9.67
N VAL A 51 -23.32 -2.51 9.04
CA VAL A 51 -22.87 -1.36 8.25
C VAL A 51 -22.48 -0.23 9.21
N VAL A 52 -21.17 0.01 9.31
CA VAL A 52 -20.59 1.03 10.20
C VAL A 52 -20.24 2.33 9.49
N PHE A 53 -20.25 2.32 8.16
CA PHE A 53 -20.03 3.49 7.32
C PHE A 53 -20.78 3.33 6.00
N ASP A 54 -21.39 4.41 5.52
CA ASP A 54 -22.12 4.43 4.26
C ASP A 54 -22.07 5.84 3.65
N TYR A 55 -21.47 5.95 2.48
CA TYR A 55 -21.35 7.16 1.68
C TYR A 55 -21.89 6.88 0.29
N GLU A 56 -22.89 7.65 -0.14
CA GLU A 56 -23.54 7.47 -1.44
C GLU A 56 -23.61 8.78 -2.21
N THR A 57 -23.33 8.69 -3.50
CA THR A 57 -23.51 9.71 -4.52
C THR A 57 -24.40 9.14 -5.63
N GLU A 58 -24.62 9.89 -6.72
CA GLU A 58 -25.45 9.42 -7.84
C GLU A 58 -24.91 8.13 -8.49
N ASP A 59 -23.59 7.99 -8.58
CA ASP A 59 -22.92 6.95 -9.36
C ASP A 59 -21.86 6.15 -8.57
N LEU A 60 -21.64 6.49 -7.30
CA LEU A 60 -20.70 5.81 -6.40
C LEU A 60 -21.35 5.59 -5.03
N ARG A 61 -21.19 4.39 -4.47
CA ARG A 61 -21.46 4.11 -3.05
C ARG A 61 -20.26 3.41 -2.44
N VAL A 62 -19.78 3.92 -1.31
CA VAL A 62 -18.71 3.31 -0.51
C VAL A 62 -19.30 2.99 0.85
N PHE A 63 -19.21 1.74 1.27
CA PHE A 63 -19.72 1.30 2.55
C PHE A 63 -18.70 0.41 3.26
N ALA A 64 -18.78 0.34 4.58
CA ALA A 64 -17.95 -0.56 5.37
C ALA A 64 -18.79 -1.40 6.29
N VAL A 65 -18.42 -2.67 6.40
CA VAL A 65 -19.09 -3.67 7.24
C VAL A 65 -18.13 -4.26 8.26
N THR A 66 -18.64 -4.59 9.44
CA THR A 66 -17.87 -5.31 10.48
C THR A 66 -18.23 -6.78 10.48
N SER A 67 -17.27 -7.67 10.20
CA SER A 67 -17.47 -9.13 10.12
C SER A 67 -17.23 -9.88 11.46
N GLY A 68 -17.50 -9.22 12.60
CA GLY A 68 -17.40 -9.78 13.95
C GLY A 68 -16.56 -8.94 14.93
N GLU A 69 -16.60 -9.29 16.22
CA GLU A 69 -15.84 -8.61 17.27
C GLU A 69 -14.32 -8.68 17.00
N GLY A 70 -13.65 -7.52 17.10
CA GLY A 70 -12.19 -7.43 17.04
C GLY A 70 -11.57 -7.43 15.64
N LYS A 71 -12.36 -7.50 14.56
CA LYS A 71 -11.85 -7.37 13.19
C LYS A 71 -11.93 -5.92 12.69
N ASP A 72 -10.95 -5.53 11.89
CA ASP A 72 -11.03 -4.27 11.15
C ASP A 72 -12.20 -4.34 10.14
N PRO A 73 -12.95 -3.23 9.97
CA PRO A 73 -14.03 -3.17 8.99
C PRO A 73 -13.53 -3.38 7.57
N GLU A 74 -14.31 -4.13 6.79
CA GLU A 74 -14.06 -4.35 5.37
C GLU A 74 -14.76 -3.25 4.56
N ILE A 75 -14.03 -2.59 3.65
CA ILE A 75 -14.56 -1.48 2.84
C ILE A 75 -14.85 -1.96 1.41
N PHE A 76 -16.06 -1.64 0.95
CA PHE A 76 -16.56 -1.98 -0.37
C PHE A 76 -16.93 -0.72 -1.14
N ALA A 77 -16.76 -0.76 -2.46
CA ALA A 77 -17.20 0.29 -3.36
C ALA A 77 -18.05 -0.28 -4.50
N LEU A 78 -19.13 0.43 -4.78
CA LEU A 78 -20.08 0.14 -5.85
C LEU A 78 -20.09 1.32 -6.82
N THR A 79 -20.02 1.05 -8.11
CA THR A 79 -20.16 2.04 -9.17
C THR A 79 -21.40 1.78 -9.99
N LYS A 80 -22.02 2.84 -10.49
CA LYS A 80 -23.16 2.73 -11.41
C LYS A 80 -22.66 2.71 -12.85
N ARG A 81 -22.95 1.63 -13.58
CA ARG A 81 -22.59 1.42 -14.98
C ARG A 81 -23.82 1.03 -15.78
N LEU A 82 -24.13 1.82 -16.81
CA LEU A 82 -25.30 1.61 -17.69
C LEU A 82 -26.63 1.46 -16.91
N GLY A 83 -26.77 2.15 -15.77
CA GLY A 83 -27.97 2.10 -14.92
C GLY A 83 -27.98 0.97 -13.89
N PHE A 84 -26.98 0.10 -13.87
CA PHE A 84 -26.83 -0.98 -12.89
C PHE A 84 -25.68 -0.67 -11.92
N TRP A 85 -25.83 -1.09 -10.67
CA TRP A 85 -24.77 -1.04 -9.67
C TRP A 85 -23.89 -2.28 -9.76
N VAL A 86 -22.58 -2.09 -9.73
CA VAL A 86 -21.58 -3.15 -9.79
C VAL A 86 -20.47 -2.88 -8.78
N TYR A 87 -19.93 -3.93 -8.17
CA TYR A 87 -18.72 -3.81 -7.36
C TYR A 87 -17.56 -3.30 -8.20
N ASP A 88 -16.85 -2.31 -7.67
CA ASP A 88 -15.62 -1.84 -8.30
C ASP A 88 -14.52 -2.89 -8.14
N TYR A 89 -13.70 -3.07 -9.18
CA TYR A 89 -12.77 -4.19 -9.27
C TYR A 89 -11.45 -3.89 -8.53
N PRO A 90 -10.85 -4.86 -7.81
CA PRO A 90 -11.35 -6.22 -7.59
C PRO A 90 -12.52 -6.27 -6.61
N SER A 91 -13.55 -7.07 -6.93
CA SER A 91 -14.80 -7.18 -6.18
C SER A 91 -14.64 -7.77 -4.77
N LYS A 92 -13.49 -8.40 -4.47
CA LYS A 92 -13.12 -8.95 -3.14
C LYS A 92 -12.42 -7.92 -2.24
N GLY A 93 -12.84 -6.66 -2.33
CA GLY A 93 -12.17 -5.53 -1.69
C GLY A 93 -11.18 -4.89 -2.65
N ASN A 94 -11.42 -3.63 -3.00
CA ASN A 94 -10.49 -2.85 -3.81
C ASN A 94 -9.21 -2.64 -3.00
N ILE A 95 -8.18 -3.44 -3.30
CA ILE A 95 -6.93 -3.53 -2.54
C ILE A 95 -6.22 -2.17 -2.46
N GLN A 96 -6.45 -1.29 -3.44
CA GLN A 96 -5.86 0.04 -3.45
C GLN A 96 -6.71 1.08 -2.73
N GLY A 97 -7.99 0.82 -2.51
CA GLY A 97 -8.95 1.77 -1.97
C GLY A 97 -9.21 2.95 -2.91
N ILE A 98 -9.20 2.72 -4.24
CA ILE A 98 -9.33 3.77 -5.26
C ILE A 98 -10.41 3.42 -6.29
N THR A 99 -11.45 4.24 -6.38
CA THR A 99 -12.47 4.12 -7.43
C THR A 99 -12.43 5.33 -8.37
N CYS A 100 -12.27 5.06 -9.67
CA CYS A 100 -12.29 6.08 -10.71
C CYS A 100 -13.70 6.19 -11.31
N LEU A 101 -14.31 7.37 -11.24
CA LEU A 101 -15.65 7.63 -11.75
C LEU A 101 -15.65 8.90 -12.61
N GLY A 102 -15.94 8.75 -13.90
CA GLY A 102 -15.90 9.88 -14.85
C GLY A 102 -14.48 10.46 -14.93
N ASP A 103 -14.33 11.71 -14.52
CA ASP A 103 -13.04 12.41 -14.45
C ASP A 103 -12.59 12.64 -13.00
N ASP A 104 -13.20 11.95 -12.03
CA ASP A 104 -12.83 12.00 -10.60
C ASP A 104 -12.24 10.67 -10.12
N ALA A 105 -11.31 10.75 -9.17
CA ALA A 105 -10.80 9.59 -8.45
C ALA A 105 -11.14 9.73 -6.96
N TYR A 106 -11.83 8.72 -6.43
CA TYR A 106 -12.20 8.62 -5.02
C TYR A 106 -11.26 7.66 -4.32
N ILE A 107 -10.66 8.12 -3.23
CA ILE A 107 -9.74 7.35 -2.39
C ILE A 107 -10.42 7.16 -1.05
N TYR A 108 -10.51 5.93 -0.56
CA TYR A 108 -11.15 5.62 0.72
C TYR A 108 -10.23 4.75 1.56
N LEU A 109 -10.07 5.12 2.84
CA LEU A 109 -9.18 4.42 3.75
C LEU A 109 -9.65 4.47 5.20
N LEU A 110 -9.33 3.38 5.91
CA LEU A 110 -9.43 3.23 7.35
C LEU A 110 -8.20 3.85 8.03
N HIS A 111 -8.39 4.62 9.09
CA HIS A 111 -7.30 5.22 9.88
C HIS A 111 -7.70 5.35 11.36
N GLU A 112 -6.76 5.77 12.21
CA GLU A 112 -7.06 6.11 13.60
C GLU A 112 -7.95 7.37 13.68
N ALA A 113 -8.97 7.34 14.53
CA ALA A 113 -10.00 8.38 14.62
C ALA A 113 -9.52 9.75 15.13
N ASN A 114 -8.39 9.78 15.82
CA ASN A 114 -7.74 11.02 16.27
C ASN A 114 -6.82 11.62 15.20
N ARG A 115 -6.78 11.04 13.99
CA ARG A 115 -5.98 11.53 12.88
C ARG A 115 -6.87 12.21 11.84
N THR A 116 -6.28 13.19 11.17
CA THR A 116 -6.88 13.85 10.01
C THR A 116 -6.10 13.46 8.77
N LEU A 117 -6.81 13.07 7.71
CA LEU A 117 -6.21 12.76 6.42
C LEU A 117 -6.33 13.94 5.47
N ARG A 118 -5.37 14.08 4.56
CA ARG A 118 -5.46 14.96 3.38
C ARG A 118 -4.52 14.48 2.29
N LEU A 119 -4.81 14.83 1.05
CA LEU A 119 -3.82 14.70 -0.03
C LEU A 119 -3.13 16.04 -0.25
N VAL A 120 -1.84 15.99 -0.58
CA VAL A 120 -1.04 17.15 -0.96
C VAL A 120 -0.46 16.89 -2.34
N ALA A 121 -0.86 17.70 -3.33
CA ALA A 121 -0.31 17.66 -4.67
C ALA A 121 1.11 18.25 -4.72
N GLU A 122 1.84 18.01 -5.81
CA GLU A 122 3.22 18.52 -6.01
C GLU A 122 3.33 20.05 -5.94
N ASP A 123 2.30 20.76 -6.37
CA ASP A 123 2.22 22.23 -6.29
C ASP A 123 1.86 22.75 -4.88
N GLY A 124 1.71 21.84 -3.91
CA GLY A 124 1.33 22.14 -2.54
C GLY A 124 -0.18 22.27 -2.30
N THR A 125 -1.00 22.11 -3.34
CA THR A 125 -2.46 22.13 -3.21
C THR A 125 -2.91 21.02 -2.27
N ARG A 126 -3.76 21.39 -1.30
CA ARG A 126 -4.33 20.47 -0.32
C ARG A 126 -5.72 20.05 -0.75
N ILE A 127 -6.00 18.76 -0.61
CA ILE A 127 -7.30 18.15 -0.84
C ILE A 127 -7.73 17.50 0.47
N ASP A 128 -8.70 18.11 1.12
CA ASP A 128 -9.31 17.57 2.33
C ASP A 128 -10.31 16.46 1.99
N PRO A 129 -10.64 15.56 2.95
CA PRO A 129 -11.64 14.54 2.74
C PRO A 129 -13.01 15.17 2.41
N VAL A 130 -13.72 14.59 1.45
CA VAL A 130 -15.12 14.94 1.18
C VAL A 130 -16.04 14.38 2.26
N GLU A 131 -15.62 13.31 2.92
CA GLU A 131 -16.31 12.67 4.03
C GLU A 131 -15.26 12.09 4.98
N SER A 132 -15.46 12.25 6.30
CA SER A 132 -14.61 11.62 7.31
C SER A 132 -15.43 11.39 8.56
N ARG A 133 -15.59 10.14 8.98
CA ARG A 133 -16.37 9.78 10.17
C ARG A 133 -15.66 8.75 11.04
N PRO A 134 -15.63 8.96 12.38
CA PRO A 134 -15.25 7.92 13.31
C PRO A 134 -16.25 6.77 13.24
N LEU A 135 -15.76 5.55 13.37
CA LEU A 135 -16.60 4.36 13.42
C LEU A 135 -17.07 4.14 14.86
N SER A 136 -18.36 3.90 15.03
CA SER A 136 -18.93 3.53 16.32
C SER A 136 -18.44 2.13 16.68
N ALA A 137 -17.76 2.00 17.82
CA ALA A 137 -17.37 0.69 18.35
C ALA A 137 -18.63 -0.07 18.76
N ASN A 138 -19.04 -1.05 17.96
CA ASN A 138 -20.00 -2.05 18.42
C ASN A 138 -19.26 -2.98 19.40
N GLY A 139 -19.39 -2.72 20.69
CA GLY A 139 -19.30 -3.76 21.72
C GLY A 139 -17.95 -4.09 22.36
N ALA A 140 -16.81 -3.56 21.92
CA ALA A 140 -15.53 -3.81 22.60
C ALA A 140 -14.76 -2.52 22.88
N GLU A 141 -14.14 -2.45 24.05
CA GLU A 141 -13.08 -1.50 24.41
C GLU A 141 -11.85 -1.70 23.50
N SER A 142 -12.00 -1.51 22.19
CA SER A 142 -10.85 -1.43 21.32
C SER A 142 -10.10 -0.16 21.67
N THR A 143 -8.85 -0.33 22.11
CA THR A 143 -7.94 0.74 22.50
C THR A 143 -7.64 1.71 21.35
N MET A 144 -8.01 1.38 20.10
CA MET A 144 -7.92 2.25 18.95
C MET A 144 -9.30 2.50 18.32
N LYS A 145 -9.85 3.70 18.55
CA LYS A 145 -10.97 4.22 17.78
C LYS A 145 -10.52 4.40 16.32
N LYS A 146 -11.25 3.80 15.37
CA LYS A 146 -10.99 3.93 13.93
C LYS A 146 -11.92 4.95 13.29
N ALA A 147 -11.55 5.47 12.12
CA ALA A 147 -12.35 6.33 11.27
C ALA A 147 -12.15 5.93 9.80
N ILE A 148 -13.15 6.23 8.97
CA ILE A 148 -13.05 6.12 7.52
C ILE A 148 -13.13 7.51 6.93
N SER A 149 -12.21 7.80 6.01
CA SER A 149 -12.24 9.01 5.20
C SER A 149 -12.34 8.67 3.72
N ILE A 150 -13.02 9.55 2.98
CA ILE A 150 -13.10 9.55 1.53
C ILE A 150 -12.48 10.86 1.04
N LEU A 151 -11.47 10.76 0.18
CA LEU A 151 -10.84 11.88 -0.50
C LEU A 151 -11.20 11.84 -1.98
N ARG A 152 -11.31 12.99 -2.62
CA ARG A 152 -11.62 13.10 -4.05
C ARG A 152 -10.57 13.94 -4.75
N ILE A 153 -9.85 13.33 -5.69
CA ILE A 153 -9.03 14.05 -6.66
C ILE A 153 -9.96 14.45 -7.82
N GLY A 154 -10.43 15.69 -7.77
CA GLY A 154 -11.32 16.24 -8.79
C GLY A 154 -10.60 16.49 -10.11
N ASP A 155 -11.23 16.13 -11.22
CA ASP A 155 -10.68 16.28 -12.58
C ASP A 155 -9.29 15.59 -12.75
N TYR A 156 -9.08 14.45 -12.07
CA TYR A 156 -7.79 13.75 -12.05
C TYR A 156 -7.33 13.35 -13.45
N ALA A 157 -8.26 13.06 -14.37
CA ALA A 157 -7.95 12.67 -15.74
C ALA A 157 -7.14 13.74 -16.50
N HIS A 158 -7.30 15.01 -16.14
CA HIS A 158 -6.58 16.15 -16.73
C HIS A 158 -5.53 16.75 -15.79
N ARG A 159 -5.32 16.15 -14.62
CA ARG A 159 -4.38 16.60 -13.59
C ARG A 159 -3.41 15.48 -13.19
N PRO A 160 -2.55 15.01 -14.13
CA PRO A 160 -1.53 14.03 -13.82
C PRO A 160 -0.52 14.61 -12.81
N GLY A 161 0.05 13.73 -12.00
CA GLY A 161 1.01 14.10 -10.95
C GLY A 161 0.98 13.15 -9.76
N ASN A 162 1.83 13.42 -8.79
CA ASN A 162 1.89 12.68 -7.54
C ASN A 162 1.14 13.43 -6.43
N TYR A 163 0.35 12.69 -5.65
CA TYR A 163 -0.42 13.20 -4.53
C TYR A 163 0.03 12.46 -3.26
N ARG A 164 0.71 13.15 -2.36
CA ARG A 164 1.14 12.58 -1.08
C ARG A 164 -0.07 12.47 -0.15
N LEU A 165 -0.27 11.30 0.44
CA LEU A 165 -1.18 11.14 1.57
C LEU A 165 -0.50 11.69 2.82
N LEU A 166 -1.12 12.67 3.46
CA LEU A 166 -0.70 13.21 4.73
C LEU A 166 -1.69 12.81 5.82
N ILE A 167 -1.21 12.06 6.79
CA ILE A 167 -1.91 11.72 8.02
C ILE A 167 -1.37 12.67 9.09
N VAL A 168 -2.26 13.43 9.71
CA VAL A 168 -1.93 14.46 10.70
C VAL A 168 -2.50 14.03 12.04
N ASP A 169 -1.71 14.15 13.10
CA ASP A 169 -2.15 13.85 14.45
C ASP A 169 -2.99 14.96 15.10
N GLY A 170 -3.45 14.72 16.34
CA GLY A 170 -4.20 15.71 17.11
C GLY A 170 -3.41 16.96 17.50
N THR A 171 -2.08 16.97 17.31
CA THR A 171 -1.20 18.13 17.55
C THR A 171 -0.97 18.96 16.28
N GLY A 172 -1.38 18.45 15.11
CA GLY A 172 -1.16 19.07 13.81
C GLY A 172 0.12 18.63 13.11
N GLY A 173 0.90 17.73 13.72
CA GLY A 173 2.11 17.15 13.14
C GLY A 173 1.80 16.00 12.18
N PRO A 174 2.53 15.87 11.05
CA PRO A 174 2.33 14.74 10.17
C PRO A 174 2.97 13.47 10.74
N VAL A 175 2.27 12.33 10.64
CA VAL A 175 2.72 11.05 11.23
C VAL A 175 3.32 10.09 10.21
N ASN A 176 2.91 10.20 8.95
CA ASN A 176 3.36 9.33 7.86
C ASN A 176 4.23 10.07 6.83
N ALA A 177 4.58 11.33 7.11
CA ALA A 177 5.44 12.12 6.26
C ALA A 177 6.80 12.27 6.91
N ARG A 178 7.71 11.37 6.55
CA ARG A 178 9.10 11.46 6.99
C ARG A 178 9.90 12.20 5.93
N THR A 179 10.76 13.10 6.39
CA THR A 179 11.81 13.71 5.57
C THR A 179 13.15 13.03 5.82
N ASP A 180 13.23 12.26 6.91
CA ASP A 180 14.42 11.59 7.36
C ASP A 180 14.23 10.07 7.25
N GLU A 181 15.15 9.41 6.54
CA GLU A 181 15.19 7.97 6.38
C GLU A 181 15.76 7.24 7.61
N TYR A 182 16.25 8.00 8.61
CA TYR A 182 16.90 7.50 9.81
C TYR A 182 16.04 7.58 11.07
N ASP A 183 14.76 7.92 10.95
CA ASP A 183 13.83 7.84 12.08
C ASP A 183 13.61 6.35 12.44
N LEU A 184 14.40 5.89 13.41
CA LEU A 184 14.56 4.49 13.84
C LEU A 184 13.28 3.90 14.44
N ASP A 185 12.36 4.75 14.94
CA ASP A 185 11.11 4.33 15.57
C ASP A 185 10.17 3.59 14.60
N SER A 186 10.43 3.63 13.29
CA SER A 186 9.70 2.84 12.29
C SER A 186 10.53 1.80 11.56
N ILE A 187 11.78 1.58 11.96
CA ILE A 187 12.61 0.58 11.30
C ILE A 187 12.24 -0.79 11.84
N ALA A 188 11.66 -1.62 10.97
CA ALA A 188 11.59 -3.04 11.23
C ALA A 188 12.99 -3.62 11.08
N PHE A 189 13.59 -4.09 12.18
CA PHE A 189 14.92 -4.68 12.20
C PHE A 189 14.78 -6.21 12.25
N SER A 190 15.08 -6.86 11.12
CA SER A 190 15.02 -8.30 10.98
C SER A 190 16.43 -8.85 10.81
N LEU A 191 16.78 -9.88 11.57
CA LEU A 191 18.02 -10.62 11.39
C LEU A 191 17.67 -12.01 10.88
N CYS A 192 18.23 -12.38 9.72
CA CYS A 192 18.05 -13.72 9.16
C CYS A 192 19.33 -14.53 9.37
N GLY A 193 19.20 -15.74 9.89
CA GLY A 193 20.30 -16.70 10.01
C GLY A 193 19.86 -18.07 9.51
N GLN A 194 20.33 -18.49 8.33
CA GLN A 194 20.07 -19.84 7.82
C GLN A 194 21.36 -20.67 7.89
N ASP A 195 21.37 -21.62 8.83
CA ASP A 195 22.35 -22.71 8.88
C ASP A 195 21.65 -24.01 8.46
N ASP A 196 21.96 -24.50 7.24
CA ASP A 196 21.66 -25.86 6.74
C ASP A 196 20.22 -26.42 6.87
N GLY A 197 19.17 -25.60 6.88
CA GLY A 197 17.83 -26.13 6.54
C GLY A 197 16.63 -25.29 6.97
N ASP A 198 16.67 -24.68 8.15
CA ASP A 198 15.61 -23.79 8.65
C ASP A 198 16.23 -22.43 8.98
N GLY A 199 15.85 -21.41 8.22
CA GLY A 199 16.26 -20.03 8.48
C GLY A 199 15.49 -19.48 9.67
N GLU A 200 16.20 -19.04 10.71
CA GLU A 200 15.61 -18.28 11.80
C GLU A 200 15.56 -16.80 11.41
N VAL A 201 14.37 -16.21 11.45
CA VAL A 201 14.16 -14.77 11.29
C VAL A 201 13.80 -14.20 12.65
N LEU A 202 14.66 -13.35 13.18
CA LEU A 202 14.45 -12.63 14.44
C LEU A 202 14.02 -11.20 14.12
N GLU A 203 12.83 -10.81 14.55
CA GLU A 203 12.33 -9.43 14.43
C GLU A 203 12.39 -8.74 15.79
N TYR A 204 13.00 -7.56 15.84
CA TYR A 204 13.07 -6.75 17.05
C TYR A 204 12.65 -5.31 16.78
N THR A 205 11.94 -4.74 17.74
CA THR A 205 11.78 -3.28 17.86
C THR A 205 13.06 -2.65 18.42
N PRO A 206 13.33 -1.35 18.15
CA PRO A 206 14.44 -0.64 18.78
C PRO A 206 14.43 -0.73 20.30
N GLU A 207 13.25 -0.66 20.93
CA GLU A 207 13.10 -0.77 22.38
C GLU A 207 13.43 -2.16 22.92
N GLU A 208 13.21 -3.22 22.14
CA GLU A 208 13.61 -4.59 22.52
C GLU A 208 15.11 -4.78 22.41
N LEU A 209 15.74 -4.25 21.37
CA LEU A 209 17.20 -4.28 21.23
C LEU A 209 17.88 -3.54 22.38
N ALA A 210 17.38 -2.36 22.74
CA ALA A 210 17.93 -1.55 23.83
C ALA A 210 17.88 -2.24 25.23
N ARG A 211 17.12 -3.34 25.38
CA ARG A 211 17.00 -4.09 26.65
C ARG A 211 18.04 -5.19 26.83
N PHE A 212 18.85 -5.49 25.83
CA PHE A 212 19.94 -6.46 26.00
C PHE A 212 21.01 -5.90 26.97
N ASP A 213 21.57 -6.77 27.81
CA ASP A 213 22.61 -6.37 28.79
C ASP A 213 24.04 -6.47 28.22
N ASP A 214 24.17 -6.71 26.91
CA ASP A 214 25.44 -6.85 26.20
C ASP A 214 25.50 -5.96 24.94
N ASP A 215 26.52 -6.16 24.11
CA ASP A 215 26.76 -5.36 22.90
C ASP A 215 25.60 -5.39 21.89
N ARG A 216 24.64 -6.33 21.99
CA ARG A 216 23.41 -6.32 21.17
C ARG A 216 22.56 -5.08 21.38
N SER A 217 22.62 -4.47 22.57
CA SER A 217 21.94 -3.20 22.84
C SER A 217 22.40 -2.03 21.97
N ARG A 218 23.60 -2.13 21.40
CA ARG A 218 24.18 -1.10 20.53
C ARG A 218 23.86 -1.31 19.05
N ALA A 219 23.12 -2.37 18.68
CA ALA A 219 22.88 -2.71 17.28
C ALA A 219 22.24 -1.56 16.49
N ILE A 220 21.25 -0.89 17.07
CA ILE A 220 20.56 0.25 16.43
C ILE A 220 21.48 1.46 16.28
N ASP A 221 22.22 1.85 17.32
CA ASP A 221 23.16 2.97 17.27
C ASP A 221 24.27 2.73 16.22
N LEU A 222 24.80 1.50 16.15
CA LEU A 222 25.81 1.10 15.18
C LEU A 222 25.24 1.12 13.75
N PHE A 223 24.01 0.64 13.59
CA PHE A 223 23.30 0.74 12.33
C PHE A 223 23.13 2.21 11.93
N GLU A 224 22.63 3.06 12.83
CA GLU A 224 22.47 4.50 12.60
C GLU A 224 23.78 5.17 12.19
N ASP A 225 24.89 4.90 12.89
CA ASP A 225 26.20 5.47 12.56
C ASP A 225 26.69 4.99 11.18
N ALA A 226 26.49 3.71 10.86
CA ALA A 226 26.80 3.16 9.54
C ALA A 226 25.95 3.78 8.44
N VAL A 227 24.67 4.08 8.73
CA VAL A 227 23.74 4.58 7.71
C VAL A 227 23.71 6.10 7.57
N SER A 228 24.01 6.87 8.61
CA SER A 228 23.89 8.34 8.66
C SER A 228 25.04 9.09 7.96
N ARG A 229 26.21 8.45 7.78
CA ARG A 229 27.43 9.09 7.24
C ARG A 229 27.49 9.19 5.70
N ARG A 230 26.38 9.40 5.00
CA ARG A 230 26.30 9.09 3.55
C ARG A 230 26.98 10.04 2.57
N THR A 231 27.67 9.39 1.63
CA THR A 231 27.46 9.60 0.19
C THR A 231 27.25 8.22 -0.46
N PRO A 232 26.20 7.95 -1.28
CA PRO A 232 26.13 6.73 -2.08
C PRO A 232 27.39 6.61 -2.96
N THR A 233 28.10 5.48 -2.90
CA THR A 233 29.44 5.37 -3.52
C THR A 233 29.41 4.67 -4.87
N GLU A 234 28.60 3.62 -5.02
CA GLU A 234 28.54 2.79 -6.22
C GLU A 234 27.12 2.27 -6.47
N ALA A 235 26.61 2.43 -7.70
CA ALA A 235 25.35 1.84 -8.12
C ALA A 235 25.51 0.33 -8.34
N VAL A 236 24.60 -0.46 -7.77
CA VAL A 236 24.56 -1.92 -7.93
C VAL A 236 23.33 -2.27 -8.77
N VAL A 237 23.55 -3.04 -9.83
CA VAL A 237 22.48 -3.60 -10.65
C VAL A 237 22.36 -5.09 -10.31
N PHE A 238 21.22 -5.50 -9.78
CA PHE A 238 20.93 -6.91 -9.55
C PHE A 238 20.37 -7.55 -10.83
N GLU A 239 20.73 -8.80 -11.11
CA GLU A 239 20.09 -9.59 -12.17
C GLU A 239 18.65 -9.94 -11.75
N GLY A 240 17.69 -9.24 -12.34
CA GLY A 240 16.31 -9.24 -11.84
C GLY A 240 16.19 -8.29 -10.64
N SER A 241 15.04 -7.66 -10.50
CA SER A 241 14.77 -6.64 -9.47
C SER A 241 14.69 -7.20 -8.03
N ARG A 242 15.39 -8.29 -7.74
CA ARG A 242 15.40 -8.96 -6.45
C ARG A 242 16.79 -8.79 -5.83
N MET A 243 16.79 -8.50 -4.54
CA MET A 243 17.99 -8.60 -3.70
C MET A 243 18.68 -9.95 -3.93
N PRO A 244 20.01 -10.04 -3.76
CA PRO A 244 20.69 -11.32 -3.75
C PRO A 244 20.03 -12.24 -2.72
N ASP A 245 19.86 -13.53 -3.01
CA ASP A 245 19.42 -14.49 -2.01
C ASP A 245 20.52 -14.62 -0.94
N THR A 246 20.35 -13.92 0.19
CA THR A 246 21.29 -13.93 1.31
C THR A 246 20.75 -14.80 2.42
N GLN A 247 21.55 -15.76 2.86
CA GLN A 247 21.19 -16.66 3.96
C GLN A 247 21.45 -16.02 5.33
N LYS A 248 22.27 -14.96 5.38
CA LYS A 248 22.56 -14.19 6.58
C LYS A 248 22.57 -12.70 6.28
N ASP A 249 21.60 -11.96 6.81
CA ASP A 249 21.52 -10.52 6.64
C ASP A 249 20.90 -9.80 7.84
N ILE A 250 21.24 -8.52 7.96
CA ILE A 250 20.46 -7.56 8.73
C ILE A 250 19.64 -6.76 7.74
N TYR A 251 18.32 -6.80 7.92
CA TYR A 251 17.36 -6.05 7.13
C TYR A 251 16.73 -4.94 7.96
N ALA A 252 16.70 -3.75 7.39
CA ALA A 252 16.03 -2.58 7.96
C ALA A 252 15.20 -1.89 6.88
N ARG A 253 13.93 -1.57 7.15
CA ARG A 253 13.06 -0.86 6.20
C ARG A 253 12.33 0.31 6.85
N THR A 254 12.21 1.41 6.12
CA THR A 254 11.39 2.57 6.47
C THR A 254 10.55 3.03 5.29
N THR A 255 9.39 3.63 5.57
CA THR A 255 8.50 4.22 4.57
C THR A 255 8.49 5.74 4.75
N LEU A 256 8.98 6.47 3.75
CA LEU A 256 9.03 7.94 3.77
C LEU A 256 7.67 8.60 3.50
N GLY A 257 6.78 7.88 2.84
CA GLY A 257 5.40 8.30 2.67
C GLY A 257 4.61 7.44 1.72
N THR A 258 3.29 7.61 1.79
CA THR A 258 2.34 6.99 0.87
C THR A 258 1.91 8.01 -0.18
N TYR A 259 1.84 7.59 -1.43
CA TYR A 259 1.55 8.44 -2.56
C TYR A 259 0.50 7.81 -3.46
N TYR A 260 -0.25 8.66 -4.15
CA TYR A 260 -1.13 8.31 -5.25
C TYR A 260 -0.57 8.95 -6.51
N LYS A 261 -0.22 8.12 -7.50
CA LYS A 261 0.26 8.58 -8.79
C LYS A 261 -0.88 8.58 -9.79
N VAL A 262 -1.11 9.72 -10.43
CA VAL A 262 -2.06 9.88 -11.53
C VAL A 262 -1.29 10.07 -12.83
N GLU A 263 -1.43 9.13 -13.76
CA GLU A 263 -0.79 9.22 -15.09
C GLU A 263 -1.80 9.47 -16.23
N GLY A 264 -3.09 9.42 -15.91
CA GLY A 264 -4.18 9.65 -16.86
C GLY A 264 -5.47 8.97 -16.43
N LYS A 265 -6.49 9.00 -17.30
CA LYS A 265 -7.79 8.39 -17.03
C LYS A 265 -7.67 6.89 -16.78
N ASN A 266 -8.18 6.44 -15.65
CA ASN A 266 -8.10 5.08 -15.11
C ASN A 266 -6.66 4.58 -14.86
N ARG A 267 -5.68 5.49 -14.80
CA ARG A 267 -4.27 5.20 -14.48
C ARG A 267 -3.92 5.91 -13.18
N VAL A 268 -4.53 5.43 -12.09
CA VAL A 268 -4.23 5.85 -10.72
C VAL A 268 -3.65 4.68 -9.96
N PHE A 269 -2.57 4.90 -9.22
CA PHE A 269 -1.90 3.84 -8.45
C PHE A 269 -1.48 4.35 -7.09
N ARG A 270 -1.75 3.58 -6.03
CA ARG A 270 -1.21 3.81 -4.70
C ARG A 270 0.15 3.13 -4.56
N TRP A 271 1.14 3.86 -4.08
CA TRP A 271 2.47 3.32 -3.79
C TRP A 271 3.07 3.89 -2.51
N GLU A 272 4.10 3.23 -2.00
CA GLU A 272 4.84 3.62 -0.81
C GLU A 272 6.29 3.90 -1.19
N HIS A 273 6.80 5.07 -0.77
CA HIS A 273 8.20 5.43 -0.95
C HIS A 273 9.00 4.77 0.14
N ASP A 274 9.54 3.61 -0.19
CA ASP A 274 10.26 2.78 0.75
C ASP A 274 11.77 2.87 0.55
N ILE A 275 12.47 2.82 1.67
CA ILE A 275 13.91 2.66 1.69
C ILE A 275 14.21 1.46 2.57
N SER A 276 15.01 0.54 2.05
CA SER A 276 15.52 -0.59 2.80
C SER A 276 17.03 -0.68 2.77
N TYR A 277 17.57 -1.30 3.81
CA TYR A 277 18.97 -1.56 4.00
C TYR A 277 19.17 -3.04 4.26
N HIS A 278 20.19 -3.60 3.62
CA HIS A 278 20.58 -4.98 3.79
C HIS A 278 22.08 -5.02 4.05
N LEU A 279 22.50 -5.32 5.28
CA LEU A 279 23.88 -5.68 5.54
C LEU A 279 24.02 -7.17 5.26
N VAL A 280 24.69 -7.48 4.15
CA VAL A 280 24.85 -8.84 3.67
C VAL A 280 26.03 -9.50 4.37
N MET A 281 25.80 -10.60 5.08
CA MET A 281 26.83 -11.26 5.90
C MET A 281 27.52 -12.43 5.18
N ASN A 282 27.04 -12.80 3.98
CA ASN A 282 27.63 -13.88 3.19
C ASN A 282 27.41 -13.72 1.68
N GLY A 283 28.08 -14.56 0.88
CA GLY A 283 27.96 -14.53 -0.58
C GLY A 283 28.77 -13.43 -1.26
N GLU A 284 28.34 -13.04 -2.46
CA GLU A 284 29.05 -12.09 -3.34
C GLU A 284 29.19 -10.69 -2.74
N TYR A 285 28.17 -10.24 -1.99
CA TYR A 285 28.12 -8.93 -1.36
C TYR A 285 28.48 -8.97 0.13
N LYS A 286 29.23 -9.99 0.57
CA LYS A 286 29.61 -10.13 1.98
C LYS A 286 30.23 -8.83 2.53
N ASP A 287 29.84 -8.49 3.75
CA ASP A 287 30.26 -7.31 4.52
C ASP A 287 29.90 -5.98 3.82
N THR A 288 28.94 -6.01 2.89
CA THR A 288 28.45 -4.84 2.18
C THR A 288 27.07 -4.45 2.68
N LEU A 289 26.90 -3.18 3.03
CA LEU A 289 25.60 -2.59 3.27
C LEU A 289 25.01 -2.09 1.95
N LEU A 290 23.89 -2.68 1.55
CA LEU A 290 23.13 -2.32 0.35
C LEU A 290 21.97 -1.43 0.77
N ARG A 291 21.86 -0.24 0.18
CA ARG A 291 20.66 0.61 0.25
C ARG A 291 19.81 0.36 -0.97
N HIS A 292 18.53 0.13 -0.79
CA HIS A 292 17.53 0.02 -1.85
C HIS A 292 16.43 1.06 -1.65
N GLU A 293 16.09 1.79 -2.70
CA GLU A 293 15.03 2.78 -2.67
C GLU A 293 14.02 2.51 -3.77
N THR A 294 12.75 2.42 -3.38
CA THR A 294 11.61 2.29 -4.28
C THR A 294 10.93 3.65 -4.40
N ASN A 295 11.21 4.37 -5.48
CA ASN A 295 10.73 5.73 -5.69
C ASN A 295 10.14 5.93 -7.08
N TYR A 296 8.80 5.96 -7.15
CA TYR A 296 8.07 6.07 -8.41
C TYR A 296 7.75 7.51 -8.81
N MET A 297 8.24 8.54 -8.10
CA MET A 297 7.89 9.94 -8.41
C MET A 297 8.21 10.30 -9.86
N LYS A 298 9.36 9.84 -10.39
CA LYS A 298 9.89 10.22 -11.72
C LYS A 298 9.67 9.20 -12.83
N HIS A 299 9.04 8.05 -12.55
CA HIS A 299 8.93 6.92 -13.48
C HIS A 299 7.49 6.54 -13.78
N SER A 300 7.15 6.15 -15.00
CA SER A 300 5.79 5.69 -15.31
C SER A 300 5.60 4.25 -14.85
N LEU A 301 4.63 4.02 -13.97
CA LEU A 301 4.33 2.69 -13.44
C LEU A 301 3.74 1.75 -14.49
N PHE A 302 3.13 2.30 -15.54
CA PHE A 302 2.48 1.52 -16.59
C PHE A 302 3.39 1.31 -17.82
N GLU A 303 4.42 2.15 -18.00
CA GLU A 303 5.33 2.07 -19.15
C GLU A 303 6.67 1.44 -18.78
N ASP A 304 7.23 1.78 -17.61
CA ASP A 304 8.56 1.32 -17.19
C ASP A 304 8.53 -0.06 -16.52
N GLY A 305 7.36 -0.49 -16.03
CA GLY A 305 7.18 -1.70 -15.23
C GLY A 305 7.74 -1.56 -13.80
N LEU A 306 7.20 -2.34 -12.85
CA LEU A 306 7.56 -2.20 -11.42
C LEU A 306 9.03 -2.53 -11.10
N SER A 307 9.70 -3.32 -11.95
CA SER A 307 11.05 -3.84 -11.71
C SER A 307 12.19 -2.88 -12.08
N SER A 308 11.92 -1.78 -12.79
CA SER A 308 12.96 -0.90 -13.35
C SER A 308 13.24 0.36 -12.54
N ILE A 309 12.54 0.54 -11.42
CA ILE A 309 12.43 1.84 -10.74
C ILE A 309 13.11 1.84 -9.35
N SER A 310 13.52 0.66 -8.88
CA SER A 310 14.30 0.58 -7.64
C SER A 310 15.78 0.81 -7.91
N SER A 311 16.39 1.69 -7.12
CA SER A 311 17.83 1.94 -7.20
C SER A 311 18.54 1.31 -6.02
N SER A 312 19.64 0.62 -6.30
CA SER A 312 20.47 0.01 -5.26
C SER A 312 21.89 0.53 -5.27
N TYR A 313 22.44 0.76 -4.09
CA TYR A 313 23.78 1.32 -3.92
C TYR A 313 24.51 0.63 -2.79
N LYS A 314 25.84 0.53 -2.92
CA LYS A 314 26.70 0.24 -1.77
C LYS A 314 26.80 1.47 -0.89
N VAL A 315 26.69 1.28 0.41
CA VAL A 315 27.07 2.29 1.40
C VAL A 315 28.57 2.19 1.64
N GLU A 316 29.22 3.31 1.94
CA GLU A 316 30.64 3.35 2.28
C GLU A 316 30.96 2.42 3.46
N HIS A 317 32.08 1.70 3.37
CA HIS A 317 32.53 0.85 4.48
C HIS A 317 32.98 1.71 5.66
N THR A 318 32.53 1.38 6.86
CA THR A 318 32.87 2.12 8.09
C THR A 318 33.17 1.16 9.24
N GLU A 319 33.87 1.64 10.26
CA GLU A 319 34.11 0.88 11.50
C GLU A 319 32.79 0.45 12.18
N ALA A 320 31.72 1.24 12.03
CA ALA A 320 30.40 0.90 12.53
C ALA A 320 29.80 -0.33 11.86
N LEU A 321 30.09 -0.58 10.58
CA LEU A 321 29.66 -1.81 9.89
C LEU A 321 30.40 -3.05 10.40
N ASP A 322 31.71 -2.92 10.68
CA ASP A 322 32.50 -4.00 11.27
C ASP A 322 31.97 -4.35 12.67
N ASP A 323 31.66 -3.33 13.47
CA ASP A 323 31.06 -3.49 14.79
C ASP A 323 29.64 -4.08 14.72
N LEU A 324 28.83 -3.65 13.75
CA LEU A 324 27.48 -4.19 13.53
C LEU A 324 27.52 -5.67 13.12
N ASN A 325 28.48 -6.06 12.27
CA ASN A 325 28.72 -7.47 11.91
C ASN A 325 29.14 -8.31 13.11
N ARG A 326 30.00 -7.77 13.98
CA ARG A 326 30.36 -8.44 15.25
C ARG A 326 29.12 -8.65 16.14
N VAL A 327 28.26 -7.64 16.23
CA VAL A 327 27.01 -7.70 17.01
C VAL A 327 26.02 -8.71 16.43
N PHE A 328 25.90 -8.81 15.10
CA PHE A 328 25.08 -9.82 14.42
C PHE A 328 25.37 -11.25 14.90
N HIS A 329 26.65 -11.60 15.02
CA HIS A 329 27.08 -12.93 15.47
C HIS A 329 26.71 -13.25 16.92
N LEU A 330 26.31 -12.26 17.73
CA LEU A 330 25.78 -12.49 19.08
C LEU A 330 24.32 -12.96 19.06
N PHE A 331 23.58 -12.70 17.98
CA PHE A 331 22.21 -13.21 17.79
C PHE A 331 22.21 -14.64 17.26
N PHE A 332 23.16 -14.97 16.39
CA PHE A 332 23.35 -16.30 15.83
C PHE A 332 24.75 -16.83 16.21
N PRO A 333 24.97 -17.19 17.48
CA PRO A 333 26.24 -17.74 17.91
C PRO A 333 26.52 -19.01 17.13
N SER A 334 27.66 -19.05 16.44
CA SER A 334 28.06 -20.25 15.69
C SER A 334 28.16 -21.42 16.65
N THR A 335 27.45 -22.51 16.36
CA THR A 335 27.63 -23.77 17.09
C THR A 335 29.10 -24.18 16.94
N PRO A 336 29.84 -24.41 18.05
CA PRO A 336 31.28 -24.69 18.01
C PRO A 336 31.66 -25.99 17.30
#